data_AF-A0A946EZT6-F1
#
_entry.id   AF-A0A946EZT6-F1
#
_cell.length_a   1.000
_cell.length_b   1.000
_cell.length_c   1.000
_cell.angle_alpha   90.00
_cell.angle_beta   90.00
_cell.angle_gamma   90.00
#
_symmetry.space_group_name_H-M   'P 1'
#
loop_
_entity.id
_entity.type
_entity.pdbx_description
1 polymer ?
#
loop_
_entity_poly.entity_id
_entity_poly.type
_entity_poly.pdbx_seq_one_letter_code
_entity_poly.pdbx_strand_id
1 'polypeptide(L)'
;MKFIVAAPDYSEAHGGIMVLHYLAHLLAKQGFETSIACKSTFPHSEASVLDWVIGTSFNHAIDDQTMAIYPEIISDNPFKARKVTRWILYKEGERSSPIQYGLNDFIFQYGPFHTPLNRKSHGLLHIRMMNAETLQNRQNKRDIPFAHIVRKGSLKNPYAFKSRRHPPRSKFLDEECRRGIQHMSYLFNRVRLVVSYDSESFWAYAAALCGCVVVIIPTKGISKLQFWNDFPLLKSGIAYGWLDLPRAMLTRNRVREELEKIERENLESVARFLDLIQ
;
A
#
# COMPACT_ATOMS: atom_id res chain seq x y z
N MET A 1 -5.88 17.32 19.56
CA MET A 1 -5.72 15.85 19.62
C MET A 1 -4.31 15.52 19.19
N LYS A 2 -3.68 14.50 19.79
CA LYS A 2 -2.32 14.05 19.42
C LYS A 2 -2.38 12.66 18.80
N PHE A 3 -1.38 12.30 18.00
CA PHE A 3 -1.33 10.99 17.34
C PHE A 3 0.00 10.29 17.54
N ILE A 4 -0.05 8.98 17.77
CA ILE A 4 1.11 8.10 17.67
C ILE A 4 0.75 6.96 16.72
N VAL A 5 1.39 6.90 15.56
CA VAL A 5 1.22 5.81 14.60
C VAL A 5 2.29 4.75 14.87
N ALA A 6 1.89 3.54 15.22
CA ALA A 6 2.81 2.41 15.38
C ALA A 6 3.14 1.79 14.02
N ALA A 7 4.42 1.59 13.72
CA ALA A 7 4.83 1.00 12.45
C ALA A 7 6.14 0.21 12.59
N PRO A 8 6.38 -0.78 11.71
CA PRO A 8 7.74 -1.23 11.44
C PRO A 8 8.58 -0.10 10.85
N ASP A 9 9.90 -0.25 10.82
CA ASP A 9 10.80 0.71 10.17
C ASP A 9 10.46 0.92 8.69
N TYR A 10 10.66 2.16 8.21
CA TYR A 10 10.25 2.52 6.86
C TYR A 10 10.89 1.63 5.80
N SER A 11 10.02 1.09 4.93
CA SER A 11 10.45 0.26 3.81
C SER A 11 9.51 0.44 2.64
N GLU A 12 10.06 0.87 1.51
CA GLU A 12 9.35 0.95 0.23
C GLU A 12 9.03 -0.43 -0.36
N ALA A 13 9.57 -1.51 0.22
CA ALA A 13 9.23 -2.85 -0.22
C ALA A 13 7.79 -3.22 0.14
N HIS A 14 7.18 -2.59 1.15
CA HIS A 14 5.86 -2.98 1.66
C HIS A 14 4.89 -1.79 1.67
N GLY A 15 3.83 -1.88 0.86
CA GLY A 15 2.82 -0.81 0.76
C GLY A 15 2.15 -0.47 2.10
N GLY A 16 1.88 -1.48 2.95
CA GLY A 16 1.33 -1.27 4.29
C GLY A 16 2.22 -0.42 5.19
N ILE A 17 3.54 -0.65 5.15
CA ILE A 17 4.52 0.18 5.88
C ILE A 17 4.48 1.59 5.31
N MET A 18 4.59 1.75 4.00
CA MET A 18 4.59 3.09 3.37
C MET A 18 3.37 3.93 3.78
N VAL A 19 2.16 3.35 3.79
CA VAL A 19 0.95 4.08 4.15
C VAL A 19 0.86 4.40 5.65
N LEU A 20 1.40 3.57 6.55
CA LEU A 20 1.48 3.93 7.98
C LEU A 20 2.32 5.20 8.18
N HIS A 21 3.51 5.23 7.58
CA HIS A 21 4.38 6.40 7.66
C HIS A 21 3.76 7.63 7.01
N TYR A 22 3.09 7.43 5.88
CA TYR A 22 2.47 8.52 5.17
C TYR A 22 1.23 9.08 5.89
N LEU A 23 0.46 8.24 6.60
CA LEU A 23 -0.63 8.72 7.47
C LEU A 23 -0.07 9.64 8.55
N ALA A 24 1.01 9.24 9.22
CA ALA A 24 1.65 10.07 10.24
C ALA A 24 2.09 11.42 9.66
N HIS A 25 2.72 11.42 8.48
CA HIS A 25 3.08 12.64 7.77
C HIS A 25 1.86 13.52 7.44
N LEU A 26 0.76 12.94 6.92
CA LEU A 26 -0.45 13.70 6.57
C LEU A 26 -1.12 14.33 7.80
N LEU A 27 -1.18 13.61 8.93
CA LEU A 27 -1.71 14.14 10.19
C LEU A 27 -0.85 15.29 10.71
N ALA A 28 0.48 15.14 10.70
CA ALA A 28 1.41 16.21 11.08
C ALA A 28 1.27 17.43 10.17
N LYS A 29 1.18 17.23 8.85
CA LYS A 29 1.00 18.28 7.84
C LYS A 29 -0.31 19.06 8.02
N GLN A 30 -1.34 18.43 8.61
CA GLN A 30 -2.60 19.08 8.98
C GLN A 30 -2.53 19.84 10.32
N GLY A 31 -1.37 19.87 10.99
CA GLY A 31 -1.13 20.63 12.21
C GLY A 31 -1.34 19.85 13.50
N PHE A 32 -1.59 18.54 13.44
CA PHE A 32 -1.70 17.72 14.64
C PHE A 32 -0.31 17.32 15.17
N GLU A 33 -0.10 17.42 16.48
CA GLU A 33 1.09 16.86 17.14
C GLU A 33 1.11 15.34 16.91
N THR A 34 2.01 14.89 16.04
CA THR A 34 2.03 13.52 15.53
C THR A 34 3.44 12.94 15.60
N SER A 35 3.52 11.74 16.14
CA SER A 35 4.72 10.92 16.14
C SER A 35 4.47 9.60 15.40
N ILE A 36 5.54 9.06 14.81
CA ILE A 36 5.59 7.69 14.32
C ILE A 36 6.51 6.86 15.22
N ALA A 37 5.95 5.82 15.83
CA ALA A 37 6.66 4.93 16.73
C ALA A 37 7.38 3.83 15.93
N CYS A 38 8.67 4.07 15.64
CA CYS A 38 9.58 3.22 14.87
C CYS A 38 11.02 3.74 15.04
N LYS A 39 12.04 3.09 14.46
CA LYS A 39 13.42 3.61 14.45
C LYS A 39 13.70 4.57 13.31
N SER A 40 13.00 4.44 12.19
CA SER A 40 13.26 5.28 11.01
C SER A 40 12.02 5.49 10.15
N THR A 41 11.87 6.71 9.65
CA THR A 41 10.83 7.12 8.70
C THR A 41 11.46 7.59 7.37
N PHE A 42 10.63 7.89 6.37
CA PHE A 42 11.12 8.41 5.09
C PHE A 42 11.63 9.85 5.22
N PRO A 43 12.56 10.29 4.33
CA PRO A 43 13.06 11.66 4.33
C PRO A 43 11.94 12.69 4.22
N HIS A 44 12.02 13.79 4.95
CA HIS A 44 11.04 14.89 4.93
C HIS A 44 9.62 14.51 5.43
N SER A 45 9.50 13.45 6.24
CA SER A 45 8.29 13.26 7.05
C SER A 45 8.09 14.45 8.00
N GLU A 46 6.86 14.96 8.10
CA GLU A 46 6.48 16.03 9.04
C GLU A 46 6.23 15.46 10.45
N ALA A 47 5.96 14.16 10.55
CA ALA A 47 5.83 13.48 11.84
C ALA A 47 7.19 13.28 12.49
N SER A 48 7.23 13.53 13.79
CA SER A 48 8.39 13.23 14.65
C SER A 48 8.59 11.71 14.80
N VAL A 49 9.84 11.25 14.88
CA VAL A 49 10.14 9.84 15.18
C VAL A 49 10.16 9.65 16.69
N LEU A 50 9.44 8.63 17.16
CA LEU A 50 9.48 8.15 18.53
C LEU A 50 10.11 6.75 18.51
N ASP A 51 11.30 6.61 19.09
CA ASP A 51 12.04 5.36 19.06
C ASP A 51 11.29 4.26 19.82
N TRP A 52 10.78 3.29 19.07
CA TRP A 52 10.10 2.13 19.61
C TRP A 52 10.17 0.97 18.61
N VAL A 53 10.21 -0.24 19.14
CA VAL A 53 10.22 -1.48 18.35
C VAL A 53 9.02 -2.33 18.72
N ILE A 54 8.31 -2.81 17.70
CA ILE A 54 7.17 -3.72 17.89
C ILE A 54 7.61 -4.93 18.73
N GLY A 55 6.85 -5.22 19.79
CA GLY A 55 7.12 -6.31 20.72
C GLY A 55 8.00 -5.93 21.92
N THR A 56 8.48 -4.68 22.01
CA THR A 56 9.20 -4.18 23.19
C THR A 56 8.31 -3.30 24.08
N SER A 57 8.70 -3.20 25.36
CA SER A 57 8.03 -2.31 26.31
C SER A 57 8.04 -0.86 25.83
N PHE A 58 6.88 -0.23 25.90
CA PHE A 58 6.73 1.18 25.59
C PHE A 58 6.89 2.02 26.87
N ASN A 59 7.97 2.81 26.94
CA ASN A 59 8.38 3.53 28.15
C ASN A 59 8.10 5.04 28.10
N HIS A 60 7.23 5.51 27.20
CA HIS A 60 6.85 6.91 27.13
C HIS A 60 5.50 7.14 27.82
N ALA A 61 5.39 8.25 28.55
CA ALA A 61 4.11 8.69 29.07
C ALA A 61 3.23 9.17 27.91
N ILE A 62 1.98 8.71 27.88
CA ILE A 62 0.99 9.13 26.89
C ILE A 62 -0.16 9.82 27.63
N ASP A 63 -0.55 10.99 27.13
CA ASP A 63 -1.70 11.71 27.66
C ASP A 63 -3.03 11.11 27.18
N ASP A 64 -4.10 11.44 27.89
CA ASP A 64 -5.45 10.92 27.59
C ASP A 64 -6.04 11.45 26.26
N GLN A 65 -5.39 12.45 25.65
CA GLN A 65 -5.82 13.07 24.39
C GLN A 65 -5.07 12.50 23.18
N THR A 66 -4.14 11.57 23.40
CA THR A 66 -3.36 10.92 22.36
C THR A 66 -4.10 9.71 21.81
N MET A 67 -4.30 9.71 20.50
CA MET A 67 -4.82 8.59 19.73
C MET A 67 -3.66 7.70 19.27
N ALA A 68 -3.61 6.47 19.77
CA ALA A 68 -2.71 5.44 19.25
C ALA A 68 -3.32 4.78 18.01
N ILE A 69 -2.58 4.72 16.91
CA ILE A 69 -3.00 4.05 15.67
C ILE A 69 -2.15 2.79 15.48
N TYR A 70 -2.79 1.63 15.47
CA TYR A 70 -2.14 0.32 15.32
C TYR A 70 -2.52 -0.37 14.00
N PRO A 71 -1.56 -0.87 13.21
CA PRO A 71 -1.83 -1.81 12.13
C PRO A 71 -2.28 -3.17 12.66
N GLU A 72 -2.84 -4.01 11.78
CA GLU A 72 -3.36 -5.34 12.11
C GLU A 72 -2.30 -6.33 12.67
N ILE A 73 -1.01 -6.00 12.50
CA ILE A 73 0.10 -6.81 13.02
C ILE A 73 0.35 -6.60 14.52
N ILE A 74 -0.27 -5.59 15.14
CA ILE A 74 -0.22 -5.32 16.58
C ILE A 74 -1.60 -5.63 17.17
N SER A 75 -1.68 -6.76 17.87
CA SER A 75 -2.96 -7.29 18.38
C SER A 75 -3.43 -6.63 19.68
N ASP A 76 -2.54 -6.08 20.49
CA ASP A 76 -2.80 -5.52 21.81
C ASP A 76 -2.68 -3.98 21.85
N ASN A 77 -2.72 -3.36 23.03
CA ASN A 77 -2.52 -1.91 23.22
C ASN A 77 -1.18 -1.67 23.94
N PRO A 78 -0.03 -1.82 23.24
CA PRO A 78 1.29 -1.75 23.88
C PRO A 78 1.58 -0.37 24.48
N PHE A 79 0.93 0.68 23.99
CA PHE A 79 1.12 2.04 24.47
C PHE A 79 0.23 2.37 25.66
N LYS A 80 -0.71 1.47 26.03
CA LYS A 80 -1.71 1.69 27.07
C LYS A 80 -2.50 2.99 26.88
N ALA A 81 -2.69 3.40 25.62
CA ALA A 81 -3.41 4.62 25.28
C ALA A 81 -4.91 4.45 25.56
N ARG A 82 -5.58 5.51 26.02
CA ARG A 82 -7.04 5.48 26.25
C ARG A 82 -7.85 5.53 24.94
N LYS A 83 -7.32 6.19 23.92
CA LYS A 83 -7.93 6.32 22.60
C LYS A 83 -7.13 5.49 21.60
N VAL A 84 -7.80 4.54 20.94
CA VAL A 84 -7.15 3.59 20.03
C VAL A 84 -7.89 3.52 18.71
N THR A 85 -7.13 3.57 17.61
CA THR A 85 -7.57 3.24 16.26
C THR A 85 -6.85 2.00 15.78
N ARG A 86 -7.59 0.99 15.33
CA ARG A 86 -7.10 -0.19 14.63
C ARG A 86 -7.25 0.03 13.13
N TRP A 87 -6.14 0.15 12.42
CA TRP A 87 -6.14 0.33 10.98
C TRP A 87 -5.75 -0.95 10.27
N ILE A 88 -6.73 -1.61 9.67
CA ILE A 88 -6.59 -2.92 9.06
C ILE A 88 -6.11 -2.75 7.62
N LEU A 89 -4.85 -3.06 7.35
CA LEU A 89 -4.20 -2.88 6.04
C LEU A 89 -4.25 -4.14 5.17
N TYR A 90 -4.52 -5.30 5.78
CA TYR A 90 -4.66 -6.58 5.11
C TYR A 90 -5.69 -7.45 5.85
N LYS A 91 -5.50 -8.77 5.90
CA LYS A 91 -6.38 -9.70 6.61
C LYS A 91 -5.96 -9.85 8.06
N GLU A 92 -6.92 -9.61 8.93
CA GLU A 92 -6.81 -9.90 10.36
C GLU A 92 -6.45 -11.38 10.59
N GLY A 93 -5.50 -11.65 11.49
CA GLY A 93 -5.13 -13.01 11.89
C GLY A 93 -4.28 -13.82 10.90
N GLU A 94 -4.06 -13.35 9.67
CA GLU A 94 -3.24 -14.10 8.68
C GLU A 94 -1.74 -13.97 8.96
N ARG A 95 -1.31 -12.86 9.56
CA ARG A 95 0.12 -12.52 9.82
C ARG A 95 0.43 -12.26 11.29
N SER A 96 -0.57 -12.30 12.15
CA SER A 96 -0.49 -11.94 13.56
C SER A 96 -1.54 -12.74 14.33
N SER A 97 -1.44 -12.72 15.66
CA SER A 97 -2.53 -13.19 16.52
C SER A 97 -3.81 -12.38 16.26
N PRO A 98 -5.00 -12.95 16.54
CA PRO A 98 -6.25 -12.20 16.50
C PRO A 98 -6.17 -10.90 17.31
N ILE A 99 -6.79 -9.83 16.80
CA ILE A 99 -6.73 -8.52 17.43
C ILE A 99 -7.61 -8.52 18.69
N GLN A 100 -7.05 -8.02 19.80
CA GLN A 100 -7.74 -7.81 21.05
C GLN A 100 -8.34 -6.39 21.05
N TYR A 101 -9.52 -6.27 20.44
CA TYR A 101 -10.22 -4.99 20.38
C TYR A 101 -10.62 -4.50 21.77
N GLY A 102 -10.23 -3.27 22.11
CA GLY A 102 -10.81 -2.55 23.24
C GLY A 102 -12.25 -2.15 22.95
N LEU A 103 -13.07 -2.00 24.00
CA LEU A 103 -14.49 -1.69 23.87
C LEU A 103 -14.75 -0.42 23.03
N ASN A 104 -13.86 0.57 23.15
CA ASN A 104 -13.97 1.87 22.49
C ASN A 104 -12.96 2.03 21.34
N ASP A 105 -12.31 0.95 20.88
CA ASP A 105 -11.41 1.03 19.73
C ASP A 105 -12.19 1.41 18.46
N PHE A 106 -11.71 2.43 17.75
CA PHE A 106 -12.13 2.71 16.40
C PHE A 106 -11.47 1.73 15.43
N ILE A 107 -12.19 1.34 14.37
CA ILE A 107 -11.73 0.31 13.42
C ILE A 107 -11.91 0.82 12.01
N PHE A 108 -10.80 1.00 11.29
CA PHE A 108 -10.80 1.43 9.91
C PHE A 108 -10.17 0.37 9.03
N GLN A 109 -10.69 0.21 7.82
CA GLN A 109 -10.08 -0.64 6.79
C GLN A 109 -9.37 0.24 5.76
N TYR A 110 -8.24 -0.24 5.26
CA TYR A 110 -7.56 0.40 4.13
C TYR A 110 -8.40 0.36 2.85
N GLY A 111 -9.15 -0.73 2.63
CA GLY A 111 -10.03 -0.91 1.50
C GLY A 111 -11.10 -1.97 1.78
N PRO A 112 -12.05 -2.17 0.84
CA PRO A 112 -13.07 -3.20 0.99
C PRO A 112 -12.44 -4.59 0.86
N PHE A 113 -12.07 -5.22 1.98
CA PHE A 113 -11.55 -6.58 1.98
C PHE A 113 -12.70 -7.61 1.88
N HIS A 114 -12.43 -8.74 1.22
CA HIS A 114 -13.42 -9.81 1.03
C HIS A 114 -13.63 -10.72 2.26
N THR A 115 -12.98 -10.45 3.39
CA THR A 115 -13.14 -11.24 4.63
C THR A 115 -13.80 -10.41 5.73
N PRO A 116 -14.77 -10.98 6.47
CA PRO A 116 -15.38 -10.28 7.59
C PRO A 116 -14.33 -10.01 8.67
N LEU A 117 -14.32 -8.79 9.18
CA LEU A 117 -13.57 -8.44 10.39
C LEU A 117 -14.25 -9.07 11.61
N ASN A 118 -13.48 -9.34 12.66
CA ASN A 118 -14.02 -9.83 13.93
C ASN A 118 -14.91 -8.77 14.61
N ARG A 119 -14.75 -7.49 14.28
CA ARG A 119 -15.63 -6.40 14.70
C ARG A 119 -15.91 -5.44 13.54
N LYS A 120 -17.15 -4.95 13.47
CA LYS A 120 -17.60 -4.04 12.40
C LYS A 120 -16.70 -2.82 12.30
N SER A 121 -16.25 -2.51 11.08
CA SER A 121 -15.50 -1.28 10.81
C SER A 121 -16.38 -0.04 10.90
N HIS A 122 -15.80 1.06 11.38
CA HIS A 122 -16.39 2.39 11.42
C HIS A 122 -16.29 3.10 10.07
N GLY A 123 -15.38 2.69 9.19
CA GLY A 123 -15.23 3.29 7.87
C GLY A 123 -13.93 2.90 7.16
N LEU A 124 -13.72 3.52 5.99
CA LEU A 124 -12.49 3.36 5.22
C LEU A 124 -11.53 4.50 5.53
N LEU A 125 -10.28 4.15 5.79
CA LEU A 125 -9.13 5.07 5.78
C LEU A 125 -8.20 4.62 4.67
N HIS A 126 -8.38 5.20 3.49
CA HIS A 126 -7.68 4.80 2.27
C HIS A 126 -6.75 5.93 1.84
N ILE A 127 -5.45 5.72 2.02
CA ILE A 127 -4.42 6.67 1.59
C ILE A 127 -3.37 5.98 0.73
N ARG A 128 -2.74 6.72 -0.19
CA ARG A 128 -1.77 6.18 -1.13
C ARG A 128 -0.57 7.11 -1.20
N MET A 129 0.61 6.58 -0.92
CA MET A 129 1.88 7.30 -1.03
C MET A 129 2.47 7.08 -2.42
N MET A 130 2.44 8.09 -3.29
CA MET A 130 3.00 8.02 -4.64
C MET A 130 4.22 8.94 -4.77
N ASN A 131 5.33 8.41 -5.30
CA ASN A 131 6.49 9.23 -5.65
C ASN A 131 6.46 9.58 -7.15
N ALA A 132 5.61 10.54 -7.52
CA ALA A 132 5.33 10.90 -8.92
C ALA A 132 6.56 11.46 -9.67
N GLU A 133 7.46 12.12 -8.95
CA GLU A 133 8.71 12.65 -9.50
C GLU A 133 9.69 11.54 -9.87
N THR A 134 9.77 10.50 -9.04
CA THR A 134 10.63 9.35 -9.31
C THR A 134 10.00 8.43 -10.35
N LEU A 135 8.70 8.16 -10.24
CA LEU A 135 7.95 7.26 -11.12
C LEU A 135 7.46 7.97 -12.38
N GLN A 136 8.37 8.11 -13.35
CA GLN A 136 8.06 8.70 -14.64
C GLN A 136 8.77 8.00 -15.80
N ASN A 137 8.09 7.98 -16.95
CA ASN A 137 8.62 7.47 -18.19
C ASN A 137 9.66 8.45 -18.75
N ARG A 138 10.94 8.06 -18.70
CA ARG A 138 12.09 8.81 -19.22
C ARG A 138 12.25 8.67 -20.74
N GLN A 139 11.40 7.89 -21.40
CA GLN A 139 11.46 7.60 -22.84
C GLN A 139 12.78 6.94 -23.28
N ASN A 140 13.46 6.26 -22.36
CA ASN A 140 14.69 5.54 -22.64
C ASN A 140 14.48 4.41 -23.66
N LYS A 141 15.55 4.03 -24.37
CA LYS A 141 15.58 2.78 -25.13
C LYS A 141 15.42 1.60 -24.17
N ARG A 142 14.33 0.85 -24.34
CA ARG A 142 13.99 -0.31 -23.50
C ARG A 142 14.69 -1.56 -24.03
N ASP A 143 15.71 -2.01 -23.30
CA ASP A 143 16.58 -3.14 -23.63
C ASP A 143 16.24 -4.43 -22.87
N ILE A 144 15.32 -4.39 -21.92
CA ILE A 144 14.77 -5.57 -21.24
C ILE A 144 13.37 -5.86 -21.83
N PRO A 145 13.21 -6.90 -22.68
CA PRO A 145 11.93 -7.14 -23.35
C PRO A 145 10.79 -7.50 -22.40
N PHE A 146 11.05 -8.39 -21.45
CA PHE A 146 10.03 -8.94 -20.57
C PHE A 146 10.55 -9.01 -19.14
N ALA A 147 9.68 -8.71 -18.18
CA ALA A 147 9.94 -8.91 -16.77
C ALA A 147 8.68 -9.43 -16.06
N HIS A 148 8.85 -10.02 -14.88
CA HIS A 148 7.72 -10.48 -14.09
C HIS A 148 7.89 -10.28 -12.59
N ILE A 149 6.77 -10.05 -11.91
CA ILE A 149 6.65 -9.83 -10.46
C ILE A 149 5.70 -10.90 -9.91
N VAL A 150 6.06 -11.53 -8.80
CA VAL A 150 5.27 -12.63 -8.19
C VAL A 150 4.73 -12.22 -6.83
N ARG A 151 5.60 -11.87 -5.88
CA ARG A 151 5.25 -11.41 -4.53
C ARG A 151 4.10 -12.21 -3.90
N LYS A 152 3.00 -11.54 -3.50
CA LYS A 152 1.82 -12.15 -2.86
C LYS A 152 1.16 -13.22 -3.73
N GLY A 153 1.38 -13.19 -5.05
CA GLY A 153 0.95 -14.21 -5.97
C GLY A 153 1.56 -15.59 -5.70
N SER A 154 2.72 -15.68 -5.03
CA SER A 154 3.32 -16.97 -4.66
C SER A 154 2.41 -17.82 -3.77
N LEU A 155 1.53 -17.18 -2.99
CA LEU A 155 0.60 -17.81 -2.06
C LEU A 155 -0.79 -18.04 -2.68
N LYS A 156 -1.05 -17.50 -3.88
CA LYS A 156 -2.37 -17.58 -4.54
C LYS A 156 -2.38 -18.70 -5.58
N ASN A 157 -3.26 -19.68 -5.43
CA ASN A 157 -3.55 -20.66 -6.49
C ASN A 157 -4.37 -19.95 -7.59
N PRO A 158 -4.05 -20.09 -8.90
CA PRO A 158 -3.21 -21.10 -9.50
C PRO A 158 -1.70 -20.82 -9.54
N TYR A 159 -1.17 -19.65 -9.17
CA TYR A 159 0.19 -19.16 -9.51
C TYR A 159 1.39 -19.82 -8.80
N ALA A 160 1.21 -21.06 -8.35
CA ALA A 160 2.32 -21.97 -8.09
C ALA A 160 3.30 -21.93 -9.27
N PHE A 161 4.60 -22.11 -9.01
CA PHE A 161 5.68 -21.95 -10.00
C PHE A 161 5.36 -22.59 -11.36
N LYS A 162 4.74 -23.77 -11.37
CA LYS A 162 4.40 -24.57 -12.56
C LYS A 162 3.32 -23.99 -13.47
N SER A 163 2.50 -23.04 -13.02
CA SER A 163 1.37 -22.50 -13.80
C SER A 163 1.62 -21.09 -14.35
N ARG A 164 2.76 -20.49 -14.02
CA ARG A 164 3.11 -19.13 -14.42
C ARG A 164 3.34 -19.08 -15.92
N ARG A 165 2.55 -18.28 -16.62
CA ARG A 165 2.67 -18.05 -18.06
C ARG A 165 3.11 -16.61 -18.33
N HIS A 166 4.42 -16.41 -18.36
CA HIS A 166 5.08 -15.19 -18.79
C HIS A 166 6.06 -15.52 -19.94
N PRO A 167 6.45 -14.55 -20.77
CA PRO A 167 7.38 -14.79 -21.87
C PRO A 167 8.73 -15.41 -21.41
N PRO A 168 9.34 -16.32 -22.18
CA PRO A 168 10.61 -16.92 -21.81
C PRO A 168 11.70 -15.86 -21.66
N ARG A 169 12.70 -16.14 -20.81
CA ARG A 169 13.81 -15.22 -20.46
C ARG A 169 13.35 -13.89 -19.84
N SER A 170 12.14 -13.81 -19.31
CA SER A 170 11.71 -12.61 -18.58
C SER A 170 12.52 -12.43 -17.29
N LYS A 171 12.93 -11.19 -17.00
CA LYS A 171 13.66 -10.86 -15.77
C LYS A 171 12.73 -10.97 -14.55
N PHE A 172 13.12 -11.76 -13.57
CA PHE A 172 12.41 -11.84 -12.29
C PHE A 172 12.70 -10.60 -11.44
N LEU A 173 11.67 -9.96 -10.89
CA LEU A 173 11.79 -8.64 -10.25
C LEU A 173 11.55 -8.62 -8.73
N ASP A 174 11.19 -9.72 -8.08
CA ASP A 174 10.82 -9.66 -6.66
C ASP A 174 11.99 -9.23 -5.76
N GLU A 175 13.21 -9.65 -6.08
CA GLU A 175 14.41 -9.23 -5.34
C GLU A 175 14.73 -7.76 -5.61
N GLU A 176 14.54 -7.30 -6.85
CA GLU A 176 14.75 -5.92 -7.25
C GLU A 176 13.78 -4.98 -6.54
N CYS A 177 12.53 -5.42 -6.30
CA CYS A 177 11.51 -4.66 -5.58
C CYS A 177 11.94 -4.30 -4.15
N ARG A 178 12.85 -5.07 -3.53
CA ARG A 178 13.33 -4.78 -2.17
C ARG A 178 14.33 -3.62 -2.11
N ARG A 179 14.87 -3.22 -3.26
CA ARG A 179 15.88 -2.15 -3.38
C ARG A 179 15.28 -0.74 -3.47
N GLY A 180 13.96 -0.63 -3.40
CA GLY A 180 13.24 0.65 -3.34
C GLY A 180 12.81 1.22 -4.69
N ILE A 181 12.04 2.31 -4.62
CA ILE A 181 11.33 2.96 -5.72
C ILE A 181 12.31 3.57 -6.73
N GLN A 182 13.42 4.16 -6.26
CA GLN A 182 14.42 4.74 -7.16
C GLN A 182 15.03 3.69 -8.08
N HIS A 183 15.48 2.57 -7.51
CA HIS A 183 16.02 1.43 -8.27
C HIS A 183 14.98 0.86 -9.24
N MET A 184 13.75 0.67 -8.76
CA MET A 184 12.68 0.13 -9.60
C MET A 184 12.26 1.09 -10.72
N SER A 185 12.28 2.41 -10.50
CA SER A 185 12.03 3.40 -11.55
C SER A 185 13.09 3.34 -12.66
N TYR A 186 14.36 3.24 -12.28
CA TYR A 186 15.46 3.04 -13.24
C TYR A 186 15.24 1.75 -14.04
N LEU A 187 14.92 0.64 -13.37
CA LEU A 187 14.73 -0.65 -14.00
C LEU A 187 13.49 -0.70 -14.91
N PHE A 188 12.36 -0.16 -14.46
CA PHE A 188 11.13 -0.10 -15.28
C PHE A 188 11.30 0.75 -16.52
N ASN A 189 12.13 1.81 -16.48
CA ASN A 189 12.45 2.58 -17.69
C ASN A 189 13.25 1.78 -18.75
N ARG A 190 13.79 0.61 -18.39
CA ARG A 190 14.45 -0.32 -19.31
C ARG A 190 13.56 -1.48 -19.77
N VAL A 191 12.46 -1.76 -19.04
CA VAL A 191 11.58 -2.90 -19.31
C VAL A 191 10.48 -2.53 -20.32
N ARG A 192 10.22 -3.37 -21.33
CA ARG A 192 9.09 -3.15 -22.27
C ARG A 192 7.76 -3.63 -21.70
N LEU A 193 7.68 -4.88 -21.23
CA LEU A 193 6.46 -5.47 -20.70
C LEU A 193 6.70 -6.14 -19.34
N VAL A 194 5.82 -5.86 -18.38
CA VAL A 194 5.81 -6.46 -17.05
C VAL A 194 4.57 -7.35 -16.89
N VAL A 195 4.78 -8.60 -16.51
CA VAL A 195 3.71 -9.52 -16.08
C VAL A 195 3.66 -9.56 -14.55
N SER A 196 2.55 -9.15 -13.94
CA SER A 196 2.35 -9.21 -12.49
C SER A 196 1.44 -10.37 -12.11
N TYR A 197 1.94 -11.31 -11.31
CA TYR A 197 1.15 -12.31 -10.60
C TYR A 197 0.69 -11.81 -9.22
N ASP A 198 1.22 -10.67 -8.78
CA ASP A 198 0.69 -9.91 -7.66
C ASP A 198 -0.42 -9.00 -8.18
N SER A 199 -1.67 -9.45 -8.05
CA SER A 199 -2.84 -8.73 -8.56
C SER A 199 -3.06 -7.38 -7.87
N GLU A 200 -2.59 -7.25 -6.63
CA GLU A 200 -2.85 -6.10 -5.76
C GLU A 200 -1.53 -5.38 -5.48
N SER A 201 -0.75 -5.11 -6.52
CA SER A 201 0.60 -4.57 -6.39
C SER A 201 0.66 -3.12 -6.82
N PHE A 202 1.13 -2.27 -5.90
CA PHE A 202 1.61 -0.92 -6.23
C PHE A 202 2.62 -0.93 -7.40
N TRP A 203 3.44 -1.99 -7.50
CA TRP A 203 4.43 -2.11 -8.56
C TRP A 203 3.85 -2.19 -9.98
N ALA A 204 2.61 -2.70 -10.14
CA ALA A 204 1.95 -2.70 -11.45
C ALA A 204 1.67 -1.26 -11.91
N TYR A 205 1.21 -0.41 -10.99
CA TYR A 205 0.96 1.00 -11.25
C TYR A 205 2.27 1.78 -11.47
N ALA A 206 3.28 1.55 -10.63
CA ALA A 206 4.61 2.14 -10.78
C ALA A 206 5.26 1.80 -12.14
N ALA A 207 5.15 0.55 -12.59
CA ALA A 207 5.63 0.13 -13.90
C ALA A 207 4.92 0.87 -15.05
N ALA A 208 3.59 1.03 -14.94
CA ALA A 208 2.80 1.76 -15.95
C ALA A 208 3.18 3.26 -16.00
N LEU A 209 3.41 3.90 -14.85
CA LEU A 209 3.90 5.29 -14.77
C LEU A 209 5.27 5.48 -15.41
N CYS A 210 6.16 4.50 -15.24
CA CYS A 210 7.45 4.42 -15.92
C CYS A 210 7.34 4.01 -17.39
N GLY A 211 6.14 3.74 -17.90
CA GLY A 211 5.88 3.48 -19.32
C GLY A 211 6.04 2.02 -19.77
N CYS A 212 6.07 1.06 -18.86
CA CYS A 212 5.94 -0.35 -19.21
C CYS A 212 4.54 -0.65 -19.74
N VAL A 213 4.43 -1.63 -20.65
CA VAL A 213 3.17 -2.34 -20.84
C VAL A 213 2.99 -3.28 -19.66
N VAL A 214 1.84 -3.24 -18.99
CA VAL A 214 1.61 -4.04 -17.77
C VAL A 214 0.44 -4.98 -17.96
N VAL A 215 0.67 -6.26 -17.63
CA VAL A 215 -0.36 -7.31 -17.61
C VAL A 215 -0.44 -7.89 -16.22
N ILE A 216 -1.54 -7.65 -15.52
CA ILE A 216 -1.89 -8.34 -14.29
C ILE A 216 -2.55 -9.65 -14.66
N ILE A 217 -2.08 -10.76 -14.11
CA ILE A 217 -2.71 -12.06 -14.32
C ILE A 217 -3.99 -12.14 -13.47
N PRO A 218 -5.16 -12.45 -14.06
CA PRO A 218 -6.43 -12.49 -13.34
C PRO A 218 -6.46 -13.52 -12.22
N THR A 219 -6.93 -13.11 -11.04
CA THR A 219 -7.08 -13.99 -9.87
C THR A 219 -8.33 -14.84 -10.01
N LYS A 220 -8.22 -16.14 -9.75
CA LYS A 220 -9.34 -17.08 -9.86
C LYS A 220 -10.48 -16.62 -8.97
N GLY A 221 -11.68 -16.52 -9.54
CA GLY A 221 -12.90 -16.11 -8.82
C GLY A 221 -13.11 -14.59 -8.74
N ILE A 222 -12.18 -13.77 -9.21
CA ILE A 222 -12.34 -12.30 -9.25
C ILE A 222 -12.61 -11.89 -10.69
N SER A 223 -13.77 -11.28 -10.92
CA SER A 223 -14.11 -10.73 -12.24
C SER A 223 -13.32 -9.46 -12.53
N LYS A 224 -13.17 -9.11 -13.82
CA LYS A 224 -12.49 -7.88 -14.23
C LYS A 224 -13.21 -6.62 -13.70
N LEU A 225 -14.54 -6.62 -13.68
CA LEU A 225 -15.33 -5.51 -13.16
C LEU A 225 -15.14 -5.36 -11.65
N GLN A 226 -15.21 -6.47 -10.91
CA GLN A 226 -14.94 -6.48 -9.47
C GLN A 226 -13.54 -5.95 -9.17
N PHE A 227 -12.52 -6.44 -9.87
CA PHE A 227 -11.14 -5.99 -9.68
C PHE A 227 -10.98 -4.47 -9.87
N TRP A 228 -11.66 -3.87 -10.84
CA TRP A 228 -11.59 -2.42 -11.05
C TRP A 228 -12.40 -1.60 -10.05
N ASN A 229 -13.47 -2.15 -9.50
CA ASN A 229 -14.19 -1.50 -8.40
C ASN A 229 -13.32 -1.49 -7.14
N ASP A 230 -12.61 -2.59 -6.88
CA ASP A 230 -11.73 -2.72 -5.72
C ASP A 230 -10.42 -1.93 -5.89
N PHE A 231 -9.89 -1.87 -7.13
CA PHE A 231 -8.64 -1.18 -7.47
C PHE A 231 -8.79 -0.21 -8.66
N PRO A 232 -9.48 0.94 -8.50
CA PRO A 232 -9.76 1.88 -9.58
C PRO A 232 -8.51 2.40 -10.31
N LEU A 233 -7.40 2.61 -9.59
CA LEU A 233 -6.12 3.07 -10.18
C LEU A 233 -5.53 2.06 -11.19
N LEU A 234 -5.85 0.77 -11.05
CA LEU A 234 -5.36 -0.27 -11.94
C LEU A 234 -6.26 -0.47 -13.17
N LYS A 235 -7.30 0.37 -13.32
CA LYS A 235 -8.20 0.36 -14.48
C LYS A 235 -7.53 0.95 -15.71
N SER A 236 -6.95 2.14 -15.61
CA SER A 236 -6.37 2.85 -16.76
C SER A 236 -4.94 2.35 -17.04
N GLY A 237 -4.60 2.11 -18.31
CA GLY A 237 -3.23 1.80 -18.74
C GLY A 237 -2.67 0.43 -18.36
N ILE A 238 -3.39 -0.37 -17.58
CA ILE A 238 -2.93 -1.66 -17.05
C ILE A 238 -3.92 -2.75 -17.44
N ALA A 239 -3.45 -3.82 -18.07
CA ALA A 239 -4.31 -4.90 -18.54
C ALA A 239 -4.62 -5.89 -17.42
N TYR A 240 -5.90 -6.27 -17.27
CA TYR A 240 -6.30 -7.41 -16.44
C TYR A 240 -6.48 -8.65 -17.32
N GLY A 241 -5.39 -9.41 -17.47
CA GLY A 241 -5.26 -10.51 -18.42
C GLY A 241 -4.84 -10.06 -19.82
N TRP A 242 -4.28 -11.00 -20.59
CA TRP A 242 -3.71 -10.73 -21.92
C TRP A 242 -4.72 -10.17 -22.92
N LEU A 243 -5.98 -10.61 -22.85
CA LEU A 243 -7.04 -10.14 -23.76
C LEU A 243 -7.45 -8.68 -23.52
N ASP A 244 -7.07 -8.09 -22.37
CA ASP A 244 -7.40 -6.70 -22.01
C ASP A 244 -6.33 -5.70 -22.47
N LEU A 245 -5.24 -6.17 -23.09
CA LEU A 245 -4.14 -5.34 -23.60
C LEU A 245 -4.58 -4.19 -24.52
N PRO A 246 -5.48 -4.38 -25.51
CA PRO A 246 -5.89 -3.29 -26.39
C PRO A 246 -6.46 -2.09 -25.63
N ARG A 247 -7.33 -2.35 -24.65
CA ARG A 247 -7.93 -1.32 -23.80
C ARG A 247 -6.89 -0.65 -22.90
N ALA A 248 -5.98 -1.42 -22.31
CA ALA A 248 -4.89 -0.87 -21.51
C ALA A 248 -4.03 0.09 -22.34
N MET A 249 -3.68 -0.27 -23.58
CA MET A 249 -2.90 0.60 -24.48
C MET A 249 -3.65 1.89 -24.83
N LEU A 250 -4.95 1.81 -25.13
CA LEU A 250 -5.79 2.98 -25.44
C LEU A 250 -5.94 3.95 -24.25
N THR A 251 -5.85 3.45 -23.02
CA THR A 251 -6.04 4.24 -21.80
C THR A 251 -4.74 4.62 -21.09
N ARG A 252 -3.58 4.34 -21.70
CA ARG A 252 -2.26 4.52 -21.08
C ARG A 252 -1.94 5.96 -20.67
N ASN A 253 -2.41 6.95 -21.44
CA ASN A 253 -2.15 8.37 -21.12
C ASN A 253 -2.88 8.81 -19.84
N ARG A 254 -3.96 8.12 -19.46
CA ARG A 254 -4.74 8.42 -18.25
C ARG A 254 -4.09 7.95 -16.96
N VAL A 255 -3.06 7.11 -17.01
CA VAL A 255 -2.36 6.63 -15.80
C VAL A 255 -1.80 7.79 -14.99
N ARG A 256 -1.28 8.83 -15.66
CA ARG A 256 -0.74 10.00 -14.97
C ARG A 256 -1.83 10.94 -14.45
N GLU A 257 -2.94 11.09 -15.17
CA GLU A 257 -4.08 11.93 -14.76
C GLU A 257 -4.66 11.48 -13.40
N GLU A 258 -4.65 10.17 -13.13
CA GLU A 258 -5.13 9.64 -11.84
C GLU A 258 -4.19 9.99 -10.67
N LEU A 259 -2.91 10.32 -10.89
CA LEU A 259 -2.00 10.75 -9.81
C LEU A 259 -2.43 12.08 -9.19
N GLU A 260 -2.93 13.01 -10.00
CA GLU A 260 -3.31 14.35 -9.56
C GLU A 260 -4.51 14.33 -8.60
N LYS A 261 -5.29 13.25 -8.63
CA LYS A 261 -6.44 13.05 -7.74
C LYS A 261 -6.02 12.44 -6.40
N ILE A 262 -4.93 11.68 -6.36
CA ILE A 262 -4.53 10.90 -5.18
C ILE A 262 -4.30 11.79 -3.96
N GLU A 263 -3.59 12.92 -4.10
CA GLU A 263 -3.33 13.81 -2.96
C GLU A 263 -4.65 14.34 -2.38
N ARG A 264 -5.59 14.76 -3.24
CA ARG A 264 -6.91 15.22 -2.80
C ARG A 264 -7.70 14.09 -2.12
N GLU A 265 -7.75 12.92 -2.73
CA GLU A 265 -8.43 11.74 -2.16
C GLU A 265 -7.84 11.32 -0.80
N ASN A 266 -6.52 11.42 -0.64
CA ASN A 266 -5.83 11.16 0.63
C ASN A 266 -6.30 12.14 1.70
N LEU A 267 -6.28 13.44 1.41
CA LEU A 267 -6.69 14.49 2.35
C LEU A 267 -8.17 14.35 2.74
N GLU A 268 -9.05 14.07 1.77
CA GLU A 268 -10.47 13.80 2.04
C GLU A 268 -10.67 12.54 2.90
N SER A 269 -9.87 11.49 2.68
CA SER A 269 -9.96 10.28 3.49
C SER A 269 -9.47 10.51 4.92
N VAL A 270 -8.42 11.32 5.12
CA VAL A 270 -7.95 11.70 6.45
C VAL A 270 -8.97 12.58 7.15
N ALA A 271 -9.59 13.55 6.45
CA ALA A 271 -10.64 14.39 7.02
C ALA A 271 -11.83 13.56 7.52
N ARG A 272 -12.37 12.65 6.70
CA ARG A 272 -13.45 11.73 7.13
C ARG A 272 -13.06 10.86 8.32
N PHE A 273 -11.80 10.42 8.38
CA PHE A 273 -11.29 9.67 9.52
C PHE A 273 -11.32 10.53 10.78
N LEU A 274 -10.82 11.77 10.71
CA LEU A 274 -10.79 12.71 11.82
C LEU A 274 -12.19 13.06 12.34
N ASP A 275 -13.15 13.30 11.44
CA ASP A 275 -14.54 13.63 11.80
C ASP A 275 -15.24 12.51 12.60
N LEU A 276 -14.81 11.26 12.42
CA LEU A 276 -15.40 10.10 13.10
C LEU A 276 -14.80 9.81 14.47
N ILE A 277 -13.59 10.31 14.76
CA ILE A 277 -12.85 9.99 15.99
C ILE A 277 -12.73 11.16 16.97
N GLN A 278 -13.12 12.37 16.53
CA GLN A 278 -13.22 13.57 17.37
C GLN A 278 -14.54 13.58 18.14
#